data_AF-A0A1I0S5Y8-F1
#
_entry.id   AF-A0A1I0S5Y8-F1
#
_cell.length_a   1.000
_cell.length_b   1.000
_cell.length_c   1.000
_cell.angle_alpha   90.00
_cell.angle_beta   90.00
_cell.angle_gamma   90.00
#
_symmetry.space_group_name_H-M   'P 1'
#
loop_
_entity.id
_entity.type
_entity.pdbx_description
1 polymer ?
#
loop_
_entity_poly.entity_id
_entity_poly.type
_entity_poly.pdbx_seq_one_letter_code
_entity_poly.pdbx_strand_id
1 'polypeptide(L)'
;MIQITLSYKNREYRHFEDSSLAQIAETTRRLLCALLEDIYDLVTKEAGRFLIYLDHHPKIEVEGFSHGLRDQIERTLRGESAYEDDY
;
A
#
# COMPACT_ATOMS: atom_id res chain seq x y z
N MET A 1 1.83 11.84 -3.82
CA MET A 1 1.68 10.78 -4.85
C MET A 1 2.07 9.45 -4.21
N ILE A 2 1.25 8.40 -4.30
CA ILE A 2 1.50 7.14 -3.60
C ILE A 2 2.77 6.48 -4.15
N GLN A 3 3.75 6.25 -3.28
CA GLN A 3 4.98 5.52 -3.63
C GLN A 3 4.79 4.03 -3.36
N ILE A 4 5.06 3.20 -4.37
CA ILE A 4 4.99 1.74 -4.25
C ILE A 4 6.34 1.16 -4.61
N THR A 5 6.84 0.30 -3.73
CA THR A 5 8.06 -0.49 -3.95
C THR A 5 7.67 -1.96 -3.89
N LEU A 6 8.09 -2.75 -4.89
CA LEU A 6 7.93 -4.21 -4.82
C LEU A 6 9.21 -4.83 -4.29
N SER A 7 9.09 -5.82 -3.41
CA SER A 7 10.19 -6.64 -2.93
C SER A 7 9.97 -8.09 -3.36
N TYR A 8 10.89 -8.63 -4.13
CA TYR A 8 10.86 -10.02 -4.59
C TYR A 8 12.24 -10.64 -4.46
N LYS A 9 12.37 -11.82 -3.85
CA LYS A 9 13.66 -12.48 -3.58
C LYS A 9 14.70 -11.56 -2.90
N ASN A 10 14.27 -10.77 -1.91
CA ASN A 10 15.11 -9.78 -1.21
C ASN A 10 15.71 -8.68 -2.12
N ARG A 11 15.12 -8.43 -3.30
CA ARG A 11 15.46 -7.28 -4.15
C ARG A 11 14.28 -6.32 -4.18
N GLU A 12 14.56 -5.06 -3.89
CA GLU A 12 13.63 -3.96 -4.05
C GLU A 12 13.65 -3.44 -5.49
N TYR A 13 12.48 -3.41 -6.12
CA TYR A 13 12.28 -2.91 -7.47
C TYR A 13 11.54 -1.58 -7.38
N ARG A 14 12.25 -0.50 -7.73
CA ARG A 14 11.70 0.87 -7.80
C ARG A 14 11.45 1.34 -9.24
N HIS A 15 12.15 0.72 -10.20
CA HIS A 15 12.01 0.95 -11.62
C HIS A 15 11.82 -0.42 -12.27
N PHE A 16 10.66 -0.63 -12.86
CA PHE A 16 10.27 -1.93 -13.38
C PHE A 16 10.65 -2.03 -14.85
N GLU A 17 11.86 -2.52 -15.13
CA GLU A 17 12.26 -2.90 -16.49
C GLU A 17 11.55 -4.18 -16.96
N ASP A 18 11.08 -5.00 -16.01
CA ASP A 18 10.39 -6.26 -16.26
C ASP A 18 8.87 -6.04 -16.37
N SER A 19 8.29 -6.35 -17.54
CA SER A 19 6.89 -6.04 -17.88
C SER A 19 5.87 -6.64 -16.91
N SER A 20 6.14 -7.82 -16.35
CA SER A 20 5.22 -8.48 -15.41
C SER A 20 5.19 -7.82 -14.04
N LEU A 21 6.35 -7.45 -13.49
CA LEU A 21 6.43 -6.75 -12.20
C LEU A 21 5.89 -5.32 -12.32
N ALA A 22 6.14 -4.65 -13.45
CA ALA A 22 5.55 -3.34 -13.74
C ALA A 22 4.01 -3.41 -13.72
N GLN A 23 3.44 -4.44 -14.34
CA GLN A 23 1.99 -4.64 -14.40
C GLN A 23 1.40 -4.95 -13.03
N ILE A 24 2.11 -5.75 -12.20
CA ILE A 24 1.70 -6.00 -10.81
C ILE A 24 1.72 -4.70 -10.02
N ALA A 25 2.82 -3.94 -10.06
CA ALA A 25 2.94 -2.67 -9.35
C ALA A 25 1.84 -1.68 -9.74
N GLU A 26 1.54 -1.56 -11.05
CA GLU A 26 0.48 -0.67 -11.52
C GLU A 26 -0.91 -1.15 -11.09
N THR A 27 -1.17 -2.46 -11.19
CA THR A 27 -2.45 -3.04 -10.77
C THR A 27 -2.65 -2.82 -9.27
N THR A 28 -1.64 -3.12 -8.46
CA THR A 28 -1.72 -2.92 -7.01
C THR A 28 -1.86 -1.45 -6.67
N ARG A 29 -1.21 -0.54 -7.40
CA ARG A 29 -1.43 0.90 -7.24
C ARG A 29 -2.90 1.27 -7.43
N ARG A 30 -3.52 0.80 -8.52
CA ARG A 30 -4.93 1.11 -8.79
C ARG A 30 -5.85 0.56 -7.71
N LEU A 31 -5.61 -0.67 -7.25
CA LEU A 31 -6.37 -1.29 -6.16
C LEU A 31 -6.18 -0.55 -4.84
N LEU A 32 -4.96 -0.16 -4.48
CA LEU A 32 -4.68 0.64 -3.28
C LEU A 32 -5.35 2.01 -3.37
N CYS A 33 -5.29 2.69 -4.51
CA CYS A 33 -5.99 3.96 -4.68
C CYS A 33 -7.51 3.81 -4.49
N ALA A 34 -8.10 2.71 -4.99
CA ALA A 34 -9.53 2.45 -4.84
C ALA A 34 -9.91 2.10 -3.39
N LEU A 35 -9.10 1.29 -2.71
CA LEU A 35 -9.32 0.92 -1.30
C LEU A 35 -9.15 2.13 -0.38
N LEU A 36 -8.15 2.96 -0.64
CA LEU A 36 -7.79 4.11 0.16
C LEU A 36 -8.48 5.38 -0.34
N GLU A 37 -9.51 5.30 -1.19
CA GLU A 37 -10.15 6.47 -1.80
C GLU A 37 -10.60 7.49 -0.75
N ASP A 38 -11.19 7.01 0.34
CA ASP A 38 -11.69 7.83 1.45
C ASP A 38 -10.58 8.62 2.17
N ILE A 39 -9.39 8.00 2.31
CA ILE A 39 -8.23 8.59 2.98
C ILE A 39 -7.12 9.02 2.01
N TYR A 40 -7.40 9.04 0.71
CA TYR A 40 -6.40 9.21 -0.35
C TYR A 40 -5.70 10.57 -0.26
N ASP A 41 -6.43 11.61 0.08
CA ASP A 41 -5.88 12.96 0.28
C ASP A 41 -4.85 12.99 1.42
N LEU A 42 -5.12 12.28 2.52
CA LEU A 42 -4.19 12.16 3.64
C LEU A 42 -2.95 11.35 3.25
N VAL A 43 -3.15 10.21 2.59
CA VAL A 43 -2.08 9.32 2.12
C VAL A 43 -1.16 10.04 1.13
N THR A 44 -1.70 10.91 0.27
CA THR A 44 -0.90 11.62 -0.74
C THR A 44 -0.17 12.84 -0.21
N LYS A 45 -0.59 13.40 0.93
CA LYS A 45 0.07 14.50 1.66
C LYS A 45 1.31 14.05 2.43
N GLU A 46 1.36 12.79 2.85
CA GLU A 46 2.52 12.23 3.53
C GLU A 46 3.53 11.63 2.54
N ALA A 47 4.82 11.71 2.89
CA ALA A 47 5.92 11.13 2.13
C ALA A 47 6.10 9.62 2.42
N GLY A 48 4.98 8.92 2.64
CA GLY A 48 4.97 7.50 2.96
C GLY A 48 5.03 6.61 1.71
N ARG A 49 5.44 5.37 1.91
CA ARG A 49 5.58 4.35 0.87
C ARG A 49 4.92 3.03 1.28
N PHE A 50 4.39 2.34 0.28
CA PHE A 50 3.88 0.98 0.40
C PHE A 50 4.92 0.01 -0.15
N LEU A 51 5.35 -0.93 0.68
CA LEU A 51 6.32 -1.95 0.32
C LEU A 51 5.59 -3.30 0.20
N ILE A 52 5.56 -3.85 -1.00
CA ILE A 52 4.78 -5.06 -1.29
C ILE A 52 5.74 -6.21 -1.53
N TYR A 53 5.69 -7.18 -0.62
CA TYR A 53 6.47 -8.40 -0.71
C TYR A 53 5.72 -9.39 -1.60
N LEU A 54 6.38 -9.84 -2.66
CA LEU A 54 5.87 -10.81 -3.63
C LEU A 54 6.51 -12.20 -3.44
N ASP A 55 7.31 -12.37 -2.40
CA ASP A 55 8.04 -13.61 -2.09
C ASP A 55 7.14 -14.61 -1.31
N HIS A 56 7.73 -15.62 -0.66
CA HIS A 56 7.01 -16.72 0.00
C HIS A 56 5.98 -16.29 1.06
N HIS A 57 6.10 -15.09 1.61
CA HIS A 57 5.12 -14.49 2.52
C HIS A 57 4.64 -13.15 1.94
N PRO A 58 3.60 -13.16 1.08
CA PRO A 58 3.11 -11.93 0.48
C PRO A 58 2.49 -11.03 1.56
N LYS A 59 3.00 -9.81 1.67
CA LYS A 59 2.53 -8.81 2.64
C LYS A 59 2.71 -7.40 2.10
N ILE A 60 1.92 -6.47 2.63
CA ILE A 60 2.04 -5.03 2.36
C ILE A 60 2.51 -4.37 3.64
N GLU A 61 3.65 -3.69 3.59
CA GLU A 61 4.15 -2.86 4.68
C GLU A 61 3.98 -1.38 4.34
N VAL A 62 3.65 -0.60 5.36
CA VAL A 62 3.31 0.81 5.26
C VAL A 62 4.36 1.58 6.05
N GLU A 63 5.27 2.27 5.36
CA GLU A 63 6.41 2.97 5.97
C GLU A 63 6.39 4.47 5.68
N GLY A 64 6.89 5.28 6.61
CA GLY A 64 7.01 6.74 6.45
C GLY A 64 5.71 7.52 6.62
N PHE A 65 4.61 6.86 6.97
CA PHE A 65 3.34 7.49 7.37
C PHE A 65 3.32 7.74 8.88
N SER A 66 2.59 8.78 9.30
CA SER A 66 2.32 9.06 10.71
C SER A 66 1.55 7.90 11.35
N HIS A 67 1.79 7.62 12.63
CA HIS A 67 1.18 6.48 13.33
C HIS A 67 -0.35 6.42 13.17
N GLY A 68 -1.05 7.54 13.28
CA GLY A 68 -2.51 7.59 13.13
C GLY A 68 -3.02 7.35 11.71
N LEU A 69 -2.25 7.73 10.68
CA LEU A 69 -2.61 7.45 9.29
C LEU A 69 -2.24 6.02 8.91
N ARG A 70 -1.09 5.53 9.38
CA ARG A 70 -0.68 4.13 9.24
C ARG A 70 -1.74 3.19 9.81
N ASP A 71 -2.23 3.46 11.01
CA ASP A 71 -3.29 2.63 11.64
C ASP A 71 -4.57 2.62 10.80
N GLN A 72 -5.00 3.77 10.27
CA GLN A 72 -6.13 3.86 9.35
C GLN A 72 -5.90 3.07 8.06
N ILE A 73 -4.74 3.23 7.42
CA ILE A 73 -4.37 2.47 6.22
C ILE A 73 -4.43 0.97 6.52
N GLU A 74 -3.83 0.52 7.62
CA GLU A 74 -3.81 -0.90 8.00
C GLU A 74 -5.22 -1.44 8.25
N ARG A 75 -6.10 -0.68 8.91
CA ARG A 75 -7.53 -1.03 9.10
C ARG A 75 -8.25 -1.14 7.76
N THR A 76 -8.11 -0.14 6.88
CA THR A 76 -8.70 -0.16 5.55
C THR A 76 -8.23 -1.37 4.74
N LEU A 77 -6.94 -1.70 4.79
CA LEU A 77 -6.38 -2.88 4.12
C LEU A 77 -6.89 -4.21 4.67
N ARG A 78 -7.22 -4.26 5.97
CA ARG A 78 -7.86 -5.42 6.60
C ARG A 78 -9.36 -5.52 6.31
N GLY A 79 -9.95 -4.48 5.71
CA GLY A 79 -11.40 -4.39 5.52
C GLY A 79 -12.15 -4.06 6.81
N GLU A 80 -11.44 -3.64 7.86
CA GLU A 80 -12.04 -3.10 9.08
C GLU A 80 -12.59 -1.72 8.73
N SER A 81 -13.88 -1.67 8.43
CA SER A 81 -14.58 -0.40 8.26
C SER A 81 -14.55 0.37 9.59
N ALA A 82 -14.49 1.70 9.54
CA ALA A 82 -14.57 2.55 10.73
C ALA A 82 -15.92 2.44 11.50
N TYR A 83 -16.79 1.49 11.12
CA TYR A 83 -18.17 1.31 11.56
C TYR A 83 -18.42 -0.05 12.24
N GLU A 84 -17.41 -0.70 12.83
CA GLU A 84 -17.62 -1.88 13.70
C GLU A 84 -17.45 -1.57 15.19
N ASP A 85 -17.95 -0.41 15.64
CA ASP A 85 -18.23 -0.16 17.06
C ASP A 85 -19.44 0.80 17.19
N ASP A 86 -20.62 0.33 16.75
CA ASP A 86 -21.92 0.88 17.19
C ASP A 86 -22.94 -0.27 17.20
N TYR A 87 -22.86 -1.13 18.23
CA TYR A 87 -23.98 -1.67 19.06
C TYR A 87 -23.58 -2.88 19.91
#